data_AF-A0A662BX08-F1
#
_entry.id   AF-A0A662BX08-F1
#
_cell.length_a   1.000
_cell.length_b   1.000
_cell.length_c   1.000
_cell.angle_alpha   90.00
_cell.angle_beta   90.00
_cell.angle_gamma   90.00
#
_symmetry.space_group_name_H-M   'P 1'
#
loop_
_entity.id
_entity.type
_entity.pdbx_description
1 polymer ?
#
loop_
_entity_poly.entity_id
_entity_poly.type
_entity_poly.pdbx_seq_one_letter_code
_entity_poly.pdbx_strand_id
1 'polypeptide(L)'
;PVIVNDSLKVLFAPYYNKKTKVLSYINESYDYSDKSAKNAKWYTEVKNKQTGIWSDPKPDQIEGELIVDFGVPFYSSNPNDKKFAGVISVTLESSFISNYLHTISLSKSGFAYIVNQNKLLIATPNTDFLTDPAIIKKGLEARPIFKKLFNEKEGVISAYSIYLEEEANTFFKELVNGWILALVVSKKDLIENSSNYTSKLMIISGLITISLIFLFILLFNIWEGHTSDLWKFSLSISLLFLLNIVLLWYINHNSNYVLKQTNQSKIVSRIAIDNYLKKRDSDLEKISTKLKSIEVPTGIFLYDIDFLDAYNVAVIGKIWQKIPDTLKNVQDINFVFPQAAAEGISVRVRPNLKKHVDDYWLYRYDFNATLQFDINYLNYPLNLKTLDLQISYPSFEDQVVLTPDIKSYKYINPSSKPGISTDIYMPDSEVLSSYYSFGEHNFNTSLGDEYYEGLNETPVLTFNILIKNVIINAIISNIIPIFIIAIMVFLLPFTIDKKDGEIKEGGSLSIIQASAGFFFILLLAHIQLRNSIETPGITYIELYYFVMYFMLTLMSAAVLLFLKTNKYPILEYKHNLIFKISYWPILLLSIYLITFFIFYE
;
A
#
# COMPACT_ATOMS: atom_id res chain seq x y z
N PRO A 1 60.87 8.76 54.05
CA PRO A 1 60.77 8.89 52.57
C PRO A 1 60.06 7.67 51.98
N VAL A 2 58.74 7.74 51.91
CA VAL A 2 57.94 6.73 51.19
C VAL A 2 58.04 7.10 49.72
N ILE A 3 58.66 6.23 48.93
CA ILE A 3 58.72 6.35 47.48
C ILE A 3 57.28 6.11 46.99
N VAL A 4 56.61 7.19 46.60
CA VAL A 4 55.35 7.13 45.84
C VAL A 4 55.72 6.58 44.47
N ASN A 5 55.37 5.33 44.23
CA ASN A 5 55.50 4.72 42.92
C ASN A 5 54.34 5.23 42.07
N ASP A 6 54.62 6.22 41.22
CA ASP A 6 53.66 7.00 40.39
C ASP A 6 53.13 6.19 39.17
N SER A 7 53.01 4.87 39.30
CA SER A 7 52.83 3.94 38.17
C SER A 7 51.56 3.08 38.22
N LEU A 8 50.63 3.35 39.13
CA LEU A 8 49.27 2.81 39.05
C LEU A 8 48.34 3.87 38.48
N LYS A 9 48.12 3.85 37.16
CA LYS A 9 47.05 4.64 36.54
C LYS A 9 45.72 4.18 37.15
N VAL A 10 45.19 4.94 38.10
CA VAL A 10 43.85 4.72 38.63
C VAL A 10 42.86 5.22 37.59
N LEU A 11 42.33 4.30 36.79
CA LEU A 11 41.23 4.58 35.87
C LEU A 11 39.92 4.62 36.69
N PHE A 12 39.08 5.60 36.41
CA PHE A 12 37.80 5.79 37.07
C PHE A 12 36.76 6.27 36.06
N ALA A 13 35.81 5.39 35.74
CA ALA A 13 34.78 5.65 34.74
C ALA A 13 33.45 5.01 35.16
N PRO A 14 32.69 5.63 36.09
CA PRO A 14 31.34 5.19 36.41
C PRO A 14 30.42 5.34 35.19
N TYR A 15 29.61 4.31 34.93
CA TYR A 15 28.64 4.24 33.85
C TYR A 15 27.27 3.88 34.40
N TYR A 16 26.30 4.74 34.17
CA TYR A 16 24.93 4.54 34.63
C TYR A 16 24.04 4.15 33.45
N ASN A 17 23.52 2.92 33.46
CA ASN A 17 22.57 2.48 32.46
C ASN A 17 21.14 2.90 32.88
N LYS A 18 20.53 3.79 32.09
CA LYS A 18 19.18 4.32 32.36
C LYS A 18 18.08 3.26 32.27
N LYS A 19 18.24 2.23 31.45
CA LYS A 19 17.25 1.15 31.20
C LYS A 19 17.23 0.16 32.36
N THR A 20 18.40 -0.30 32.80
CA THR A 20 18.53 -1.26 33.91
C THR A 20 18.57 -0.57 35.28
N LYS A 21 18.82 0.74 35.32
CA LYS A 21 19.07 1.52 36.55
C LYS A 21 20.28 1.04 37.36
N VAL A 22 21.25 0.42 36.68
CA VAL A 22 22.47 -0.13 37.28
C VAL A 22 23.64 0.81 37.05
N LEU A 23 24.46 0.99 38.09
CA LEU A 23 25.76 1.66 38.01
C LEU A 23 26.85 0.59 37.86
N SER A 24 27.64 0.68 36.80
CA SER A 24 28.83 -0.15 36.55
C SER A 24 30.06 0.73 36.36
N TYR A 25 31.24 0.11 36.24
CA TYR A 25 32.52 0.81 36.11
C TYR A 25 33.27 0.32 34.86
N ILE A 26 33.42 1.18 33.85
CA ILE A 26 34.03 0.82 32.56
C ILE A 26 35.50 0.41 32.73
N ASN A 27 36.19 1.00 33.71
CA ASN A 27 37.57 0.67 34.06
C ASN A 27 37.75 -0.81 34.47
N GLU A 28 36.69 -1.51 34.85
CA GLU A 28 36.75 -2.94 35.20
C GLU A 28 36.66 -3.84 33.95
N SER A 29 36.15 -3.31 32.84
CA SER A 29 35.95 -4.07 31.60
C SER A 29 37.14 -3.95 30.64
N TYR A 30 37.71 -2.75 30.46
CA TYR A 30 38.87 -2.52 29.59
C TYR A 30 39.62 -1.21 29.91
N ASP A 31 40.88 -1.10 29.46
CA ASP A 31 41.67 0.14 29.56
C ASP A 31 41.23 1.15 28.48
N TYR A 32 40.34 2.07 28.86
CA TYR A 32 39.86 3.14 27.97
C TYR A 32 40.90 4.25 27.71
N SER A 33 42.10 4.18 28.32
CA SER A 33 43.21 5.09 28.03
C SER A 33 44.10 4.61 26.88
N ASP A 34 43.92 3.36 26.44
CA ASP A 34 44.62 2.79 25.30
C ASP A 34 44.19 3.47 24.00
N LYS A 35 45.15 4.10 23.32
CA LYS A 35 44.94 4.79 22.04
C LYS A 35 44.71 3.84 20.87
N SER A 36 45.11 2.57 21.02
CA SER A 36 44.97 1.55 19.97
C SER A 36 43.61 0.85 19.99
N ALA A 37 42.93 0.86 21.14
CA ALA A 37 41.63 0.24 21.32
C ALA A 37 40.52 1.05 20.62
N LYS A 38 39.88 0.45 19.59
CA LYS A 38 38.72 1.05 18.91
C LYS A 38 37.60 1.41 19.89
N ASN A 39 37.41 0.59 20.92
CA ASN A 39 36.37 0.80 21.92
C ASN A 39 36.66 1.96 22.88
N ALA A 40 37.92 2.42 22.97
CA ALA A 40 38.35 3.53 23.82
C ALA A 40 38.26 4.91 23.13
N LYS A 41 37.81 4.96 21.87
CA LYS A 41 37.75 6.20 21.08
C LYS A 41 36.85 7.29 21.69
N TRP A 42 35.78 6.90 22.39
CA TRP A 42 34.89 7.85 23.09
C TRP A 42 35.64 8.73 24.10
N TYR A 43 36.70 8.21 24.73
CA TYR A 43 37.53 8.94 25.67
C TYR A 43 38.77 9.55 24.99
N THR A 44 39.50 8.75 24.22
CA THR A 44 40.80 9.16 23.65
C THR A 44 40.65 10.25 22.58
N GLU A 45 39.62 10.20 21.74
CA GLU A 45 39.40 11.23 20.72
C GLU A 45 38.99 12.56 21.35
N VAL A 46 38.11 12.53 22.36
CA VAL A 46 37.67 13.73 23.09
C VAL A 46 38.83 14.36 23.87
N LYS A 47 39.65 13.54 24.53
CA LYS A 47 40.87 14.01 25.22
C LYS A 47 41.85 14.70 24.28
N ASN A 48 42.04 14.16 23.07
CA ASN A 48 42.99 14.70 22.10
C ASN A 48 42.48 15.99 21.43
N LYS A 49 41.21 16.02 21.03
CA LYS A 49 40.62 17.15 20.29
C LYS A 49 40.06 18.25 21.20
N GLN A 50 39.80 17.94 22.48
CA GLN A 50 39.26 18.87 23.48
C GLN A 50 37.94 19.55 23.04
N THR A 51 37.11 18.83 22.29
CA THR A 51 35.79 19.29 21.83
C THR A 51 34.78 18.14 21.92
N GLY A 52 33.47 18.48 21.83
CA GLY A 52 32.40 17.49 21.82
C GLY A 52 32.39 16.66 20.54
N ILE A 53 32.48 15.33 20.64
CA ILE A 53 32.66 14.43 19.49
C ILE A 53 31.76 13.21 19.60
N TRP A 54 31.20 12.82 18.44
CA TRP A 54 30.53 11.54 18.24
C TRP A 54 31.54 10.46 17.86
N SER A 55 31.46 9.30 18.49
CA SER A 55 32.26 8.13 18.10
C SER A 55 31.71 7.47 16.82
N ASP A 56 32.53 6.64 16.19
CA ASP A 56 32.02 5.66 15.22
C ASP A 56 31.13 4.61 15.93
N PRO A 57 30.14 4.02 15.23
CA PRO A 57 29.35 2.93 15.77
C PRO A 57 30.22 1.71 16.07
N LYS A 58 30.02 1.10 17.25
CA LYS A 58 30.82 -0.04 17.72
C LYS A 58 29.98 -0.98 18.61
N PRO A 59 30.34 -2.26 18.73
CA PRO A 59 29.71 -3.14 19.70
C PRO A 59 30.05 -2.68 21.11
N ASP A 60 29.05 -2.60 21.97
CA ASP A 60 29.23 -2.40 23.39
C ASP A 60 30.01 -3.57 23.97
N GLN A 61 30.96 -3.26 24.86
CA GLN A 61 31.79 -4.27 25.51
C GLN A 61 31.06 -4.96 26.67
N ILE A 62 29.98 -4.37 27.16
CA ILE A 62 29.18 -4.91 28.27
C ILE A 62 28.03 -5.74 27.71
N GLU A 63 27.22 -5.15 26.81
CA GLU A 63 25.98 -5.77 26.33
C GLU A 63 26.07 -6.33 24.90
N GLY A 64 27.15 -6.05 24.15
CA GLY A 64 27.36 -6.54 22.78
C GLY A 64 26.54 -5.82 21.70
N GLU A 65 25.61 -4.94 22.09
CA GLU A 65 24.76 -4.16 21.19
C GLU A 65 25.53 -3.06 20.46
N LEU A 66 25.10 -2.67 19.25
CA LEU A 66 25.76 -1.58 18.53
C LEU A 66 25.39 -0.23 19.17
N ILE A 67 26.42 0.52 19.60
CA ILE A 67 26.28 1.80 20.30
C ILE A 67 27.07 2.91 19.61
N VAL A 68 26.67 4.15 19.88
CA VAL A 68 27.36 5.37 19.52
C VAL A 68 27.50 6.27 20.76
N ASP A 69 28.70 6.79 20.99
CA ASP A 69 28.99 7.66 22.13
C ASP A 69 29.07 9.13 21.69
N PHE A 70 28.52 10.04 22.49
CA PHE A 70 28.80 11.46 22.41
C PHE A 70 29.53 11.92 23.67
N GLY A 71 30.81 12.28 23.53
CA GLY A 71 31.67 12.69 24.63
C GLY A 71 32.03 14.16 24.59
N VAL A 72 32.01 14.82 25.75
CA VAL A 72 32.46 16.21 25.93
C VAL A 72 33.53 16.30 27.01
N PRO A 73 34.58 17.11 26.84
CA PRO A 73 35.60 17.28 27.87
C PRO A 73 35.08 18.17 29.00
N PHE A 74 35.49 17.87 30.23
CA PHE A 74 35.35 18.80 31.35
C PHE A 74 36.72 19.11 31.96
N TYR A 75 36.80 20.28 32.58
CA TYR A 75 38.05 20.86 33.06
C TYR A 75 37.98 21.06 34.57
N SER A 76 39.15 21.17 35.19
CA SER A 76 39.26 21.48 36.62
C SER A 76 38.55 22.80 36.96
N SER A 77 37.93 22.86 38.14
CA SER A 77 37.18 24.03 38.62
C SER A 77 38.07 25.24 38.97
N ASN A 78 39.40 25.13 38.85
CA ASN A 78 40.33 26.21 39.16
C ASN A 78 40.37 27.26 38.02
N PRO A 79 39.97 28.52 38.26
CA PRO A 79 39.86 29.55 37.21
C PRO A 79 41.16 29.86 36.47
N ASN A 80 42.31 29.65 37.11
CA ASN A 80 43.62 30.04 36.59
C ASN A 80 44.33 28.94 35.77
N ASP A 81 43.77 27.73 35.70
CA ASP A 81 44.41 26.59 35.04
C ASP A 81 43.35 25.65 34.45
N LYS A 82 43.00 25.84 33.16
CA LYS A 82 42.08 24.98 32.41
C LYS A 82 42.72 23.63 32.07
N LYS A 83 43.09 22.86 33.09
CA LYS A 83 43.56 21.48 32.93
C LYS A 83 42.39 20.56 32.64
N PHE A 84 42.51 19.78 31.58
CA PHE A 84 41.57 18.70 31.24
C PHE A 84 41.46 17.76 32.45
N ALA A 85 40.24 17.55 32.93
CA ALA A 85 39.96 16.73 34.10
C ALA A 85 39.35 15.38 33.70
N GLY A 86 38.58 15.32 32.61
CA GLY A 86 38.01 14.08 32.11
C GLY A 86 37.01 14.28 30.99
N VAL A 87 36.24 13.23 30.70
CA VAL A 87 35.19 13.22 29.68
C VAL A 87 33.87 12.84 30.33
N ILE A 88 32.80 13.53 29.97
CA ILE A 88 31.42 13.08 30.19
C ILE A 88 30.94 12.51 28.87
N SER A 89 30.50 11.26 28.86
CA SER A 89 30.00 10.58 27.67
C SER A 89 28.56 10.14 27.85
N VAL A 90 27.77 10.27 26.80
CA VAL A 90 26.44 9.67 26.69
C VAL A 90 26.49 8.61 25.62
N THR A 91 26.11 7.39 25.99
CA THR A 91 26.03 6.25 25.09
C THR A 91 24.59 6.09 24.61
N LEU A 92 24.41 5.99 23.29
CA LEU A 92 23.12 5.73 22.65
C LEU A 92 23.19 4.40 21.90
N GLU A 93 22.18 3.55 22.10
CA GLU A 93 21.98 2.38 21.26
C GLU A 93 21.63 2.82 19.82
N SER A 94 22.25 2.21 18.81
CA SER A 94 21.89 2.46 17.39
C SER A 94 20.44 2.10 17.09
N SER A 95 19.86 1.16 17.84
CA SER A 95 18.43 0.83 17.82
C SER A 95 17.58 2.06 18.18
N PHE A 96 17.94 2.82 19.22
CA PHE A 96 17.22 4.03 19.63
C PHE A 96 17.18 5.10 18.53
N ILE A 97 18.28 5.32 17.83
CA ILE A 97 18.35 6.28 16.72
C ILE A 97 17.53 5.78 15.53
N SER A 98 17.67 4.50 15.17
CA SER A 98 16.83 3.86 14.14
C SER A 98 15.34 4.01 14.47
N ASN A 99 14.98 3.87 15.74
CA ASN A 99 13.60 3.98 16.19
C ASN A 99 13.03 5.38 15.97
N TYR A 100 13.81 6.41 16.30
CA TYR A 100 13.42 7.78 16.04
C TYR A 100 13.26 8.06 14.54
N LEU A 101 14.17 7.55 13.71
CA LEU A 101 14.06 7.69 12.25
C LEU A 101 12.81 7.03 11.67
N HIS A 102 12.37 5.89 12.21
CA HIS A 102 11.16 5.23 11.76
C HIS A 102 9.88 6.01 12.03
N THR A 103 9.88 6.92 13.01
CA THR A 103 8.73 7.82 13.23
C THR A 103 8.63 8.90 12.15
N ILE A 104 9.70 9.15 11.40
CA ILE A 104 9.74 10.11 10.29
C ILE A 104 9.25 9.40 9.02
N SER A 105 7.95 9.09 8.96
CA SER A 105 7.31 8.49 7.79
C SER A 105 6.96 9.57 6.75
N LEU A 106 7.75 9.68 5.68
CA LEU A 106 7.49 10.64 4.59
C LEU A 106 6.82 9.98 3.36
N SER A 107 6.77 8.65 3.27
CA SER A 107 6.15 7.90 2.16
C SER A 107 5.70 6.49 2.60
N LYS A 108 4.95 5.77 1.76
CA LYS A 108 4.32 4.47 2.08
C LYS A 108 5.29 3.30 2.04
N SER A 109 6.29 3.35 1.16
CA SER A 109 7.29 2.30 0.95
C SER A 109 8.72 2.76 1.27
N GLY A 110 8.96 4.07 1.36
CA GLY A 110 10.28 4.62 1.62
C GLY A 110 10.78 4.42 3.06
N PHE A 111 12.07 4.64 3.25
CA PHE A 111 12.75 4.48 4.52
C PHE A 111 13.86 5.49 4.71
N ALA A 112 14.28 5.70 5.95
CA ALA A 112 15.41 6.55 6.29
C ALA A 112 16.57 5.74 6.86
N TYR A 113 17.80 6.18 6.59
CA TYR A 113 19.00 5.68 7.25
C TYR A 113 19.96 6.85 7.54
N ILE A 114 20.86 6.65 8.51
CA ILE A 114 21.95 7.57 8.80
C ILE A 114 23.27 6.86 8.55
N VAL A 115 24.18 7.56 7.86
CA VAL A 115 25.55 7.12 7.61
C VAL A 115 26.53 8.20 8.06
N ASN A 116 27.68 7.81 8.58
CA ASN A 116 28.74 8.76 8.90
C ASN A 116 29.72 8.97 7.73
N GLN A 117 30.63 9.94 7.88
CA GLN A 117 31.67 10.25 6.88
C GLN A 117 32.62 9.08 6.59
N ASN A 118 32.73 8.13 7.51
CA ASN A 118 33.52 6.90 7.35
C ASN A 118 32.77 5.80 6.58
N LYS A 119 31.57 6.10 6.06
CA LYS A 119 30.67 5.18 5.33
C LYS A 119 30.14 4.03 6.20
N LEU A 120 30.06 4.25 7.51
CA LEU A 120 29.47 3.31 8.47
C LEU A 120 28.02 3.71 8.73
N LEU A 121 27.12 2.74 8.65
CA LEU A 121 25.71 2.94 9.01
C LEU A 121 25.58 3.11 10.52
N ILE A 122 24.90 4.18 10.93
CA ILE A 122 24.57 4.46 12.33
C ILE A 122 23.17 3.95 12.66
N ALA A 123 22.25 4.10 11.71
CA ALA A 123 20.85 3.73 11.85
C ALA A 123 20.27 3.31 10.50
N THR A 124 19.46 2.25 10.47
CA THR A 124 18.91 1.65 9.25
C THR A 124 17.66 0.83 9.58
N PRO A 125 16.73 0.62 8.64
CA PRO A 125 15.51 -0.17 8.88
C PRO A 125 15.72 -1.62 9.25
N ASN A 126 16.75 -2.25 8.68
CA ASN A 126 17.09 -3.62 9.00
C ASN A 126 18.44 -3.64 9.73
N THR A 127 18.39 -4.01 11.00
CA THR A 127 19.53 -4.13 11.90
C THR A 127 20.55 -5.17 11.44
N ASP A 128 20.19 -6.11 10.57
CA ASP A 128 21.12 -7.08 9.99
C ASP A 128 22.19 -6.37 9.14
N PHE A 129 21.87 -5.26 8.48
CA PHE A 129 22.86 -4.47 7.73
C PHE A 129 23.88 -3.76 8.63
N LEU A 130 23.61 -3.68 9.94
CA LEU A 130 24.55 -3.15 10.91
C LEU A 130 25.62 -4.18 11.32
N THR A 131 25.41 -5.46 11.02
CA THR A 131 26.30 -6.56 11.47
C THR A 131 27.54 -6.76 10.59
N ASP A 132 27.52 -6.33 9.32
CA ASP A 132 28.70 -6.33 8.43
C ASP A 132 28.92 -4.96 7.74
N PRO A 133 29.65 -4.04 8.41
CA PRO A 133 29.95 -2.73 7.85
C PRO A 133 30.84 -2.77 6.59
N ALA A 134 31.58 -3.86 6.35
CA ALA A 134 32.49 -3.97 5.20
C ALA A 134 31.73 -4.18 3.89
N ILE A 135 30.63 -4.93 3.90
CA ILE A 135 29.77 -5.15 2.73
C ILE A 135 29.13 -3.85 2.28
N ILE A 136 28.58 -3.08 3.22
CA ILE A 136 27.91 -1.80 2.93
C ILE A 136 28.90 -0.77 2.39
N LYS A 137 30.08 -0.67 3.00
CA LYS A 137 31.14 0.24 2.54
C LYS A 137 31.58 -0.09 1.12
N LYS A 138 31.78 -1.38 0.78
CA LYS A 138 32.07 -1.82 -0.59
C LYS A 138 30.95 -1.47 -1.56
N GLY A 139 29.69 -1.65 -1.18
CA GLY A 139 28.52 -1.32 -2.01
C GLY A 139 28.41 0.18 -2.33
N LEU A 140 28.63 1.03 -1.33
CA LEU A 140 28.63 2.50 -1.49
C LEU A 140 29.81 2.98 -2.35
N GLU A 141 30.97 2.30 -2.25
CA GLU A 141 32.17 2.64 -3.04
C GLU A 141 32.11 2.12 -4.49
N ALA A 142 31.44 1.00 -4.73
CA ALA A 142 31.35 0.38 -6.05
C ALA A 142 30.51 1.19 -7.05
N ARG A 143 29.59 2.05 -6.56
CA ARG A 143 28.68 2.82 -7.40
C ARG A 143 29.03 4.31 -7.37
N PRO A 144 29.49 4.92 -8.49
CA PRO A 144 29.89 6.32 -8.54
C PRO A 144 28.82 7.30 -8.07
N ILE A 145 27.55 6.95 -8.23
CA ILE A 145 26.42 7.82 -7.94
C ILE A 145 26.31 8.18 -6.44
N PHE A 146 26.77 7.29 -5.54
CA PHE A 146 26.76 7.53 -4.10
C PHE A 146 27.93 8.41 -3.62
N LYS A 147 28.89 8.75 -4.49
CA LYS A 147 29.93 9.76 -4.15
C LYS A 147 29.31 11.12 -3.84
N LYS A 148 28.20 11.45 -4.52
CA LYS A 148 27.44 12.68 -4.30
C LYS A 148 26.96 12.82 -2.86
N LEU A 149 26.61 11.70 -2.22
CA LEU A 149 26.11 11.64 -0.84
C LEU A 149 27.15 12.15 0.19
N PHE A 150 28.44 11.99 -0.10
CA PHE A 150 29.55 12.37 0.79
C PHE A 150 30.26 13.68 0.39
N ASN A 151 30.02 14.18 -0.83
CA ASN A 151 30.67 15.38 -1.35
C ASN A 151 29.78 16.63 -1.28
N GLU A 152 28.46 16.46 -1.21
CA GLU A 152 27.49 17.55 -1.15
C GLU A 152 26.81 17.60 0.22
N LYS A 153 26.45 18.81 0.68
CA LYS A 153 25.77 18.99 1.97
C LYS A 153 24.30 18.57 1.95
N GLU A 154 23.65 18.68 0.80
CA GLU A 154 22.28 18.21 0.59
C GLU A 154 22.04 17.96 -0.90
N GLY A 155 21.10 17.09 -1.23
CA GLY A 155 20.77 16.81 -2.62
C GLY A 155 19.87 15.60 -2.83
N VAL A 156 19.75 15.21 -4.10
CA VAL A 156 18.97 14.05 -4.54
C VAL A 156 19.81 13.15 -5.43
N ILE A 157 19.70 11.84 -5.22
CA ILE A 157 20.28 10.77 -6.03
C ILE A 157 19.17 9.82 -6.48
N SER A 158 19.07 9.54 -7.77
CA SER A 158 18.12 8.55 -8.31
C SER A 158 18.88 7.26 -8.63
N ALA A 159 18.58 6.17 -7.94
CA ALA A 159 19.25 4.88 -8.14
C ALA A 159 18.32 3.71 -7.80
N TYR A 160 18.62 2.52 -8.33
CA TYR A 160 17.92 1.29 -7.95
C TYR A 160 18.22 0.95 -6.48
N SER A 161 17.17 0.90 -5.67
CA SER A 161 17.23 0.51 -4.27
C SER A 161 17.12 -1.00 -4.15
N ILE A 162 18.15 -1.63 -3.57
CA ILE A 162 18.13 -3.08 -3.29
C ILE A 162 17.06 -3.42 -2.24
N TYR A 163 16.73 -2.48 -1.36
CA TYR A 163 15.74 -2.68 -0.31
C TYR A 163 14.30 -2.57 -0.83
N LEU A 164 14.05 -1.72 -1.85
CA LEU A 164 12.71 -1.55 -2.44
C LEU A 164 12.52 -2.38 -3.71
N GLU A 165 13.59 -2.99 -4.22
CA GLU A 165 13.63 -3.71 -5.50
C GLU A 165 13.12 -2.87 -6.70
N GLU A 166 13.29 -1.55 -6.65
CA GLU A 166 12.87 -0.61 -7.70
C GLU A 166 13.72 0.67 -7.76
N GLU A 167 13.45 1.52 -8.76
CA GLU A 167 14.03 2.87 -8.81
C GLU A 167 13.52 3.75 -7.66
N ALA A 168 14.46 4.34 -6.93
CA ALA A 168 14.17 5.21 -5.81
C ALA A 168 14.98 6.51 -5.88
N ASN A 169 14.40 7.56 -5.31
CA ASN A 169 15.07 8.83 -5.08
C ASN A 169 15.53 8.88 -3.62
N THR A 170 16.83 9.03 -3.42
CA THR A 170 17.44 9.26 -2.11
C THR A 170 17.67 10.75 -1.94
N PHE A 171 16.89 11.38 -1.06
CA PHE A 171 17.12 12.74 -0.59
C PHE A 171 18.08 12.68 0.59
N PHE A 172 19.14 13.46 0.58
CA PHE A 172 20.11 13.43 1.67
C PHE A 172 20.45 14.83 2.17
N LYS A 173 20.80 14.90 3.45
CA LYS A 173 21.26 16.12 4.11
C LYS A 173 22.31 15.80 5.18
N GLU A 174 23.40 16.54 5.15
CA GLU A 174 24.41 16.54 6.20
C GLU A 174 23.89 17.28 7.43
N LEU A 175 23.91 16.59 8.56
CA LEU A 175 23.55 17.09 9.88
C LEU A 175 24.72 17.89 10.48
N VAL A 176 24.44 18.65 11.54
CA VAL A 176 25.44 19.50 12.21
C VAL A 176 26.65 18.71 12.74
N ASN A 177 26.45 17.44 13.09
CA ASN A 177 27.52 16.54 13.54
C ASN A 177 28.29 15.83 12.41
N GLY A 178 28.02 16.19 11.15
CA GLY A 178 28.65 15.61 9.96
C GLY A 178 28.07 14.26 9.54
N TRP A 179 27.04 13.75 10.22
CA TRP A 179 26.31 12.57 9.77
C TRP A 179 25.40 12.93 8.60
N ILE A 180 25.16 11.98 7.71
CA ILE A 180 24.28 12.18 6.57
C ILE A 180 22.98 11.44 6.83
N LEU A 181 21.89 12.18 6.93
CA LEU A 181 20.54 11.64 6.93
C LEU A 181 20.12 11.42 5.48
N ALA A 182 19.80 10.18 5.12
CA ALA A 182 19.36 9.80 3.79
C ALA A 182 17.94 9.21 3.86
N LEU A 183 17.04 9.83 3.11
CA LEU A 183 15.66 9.41 2.94
C LEU A 183 15.49 8.79 1.56
N VAL A 184 15.23 7.50 1.50
CA VAL A 184 14.98 6.75 0.27
C VAL A 184 13.48 6.68 0.05
N VAL A 185 13.00 7.26 -1.04
CA VAL A 185 11.59 7.25 -1.42
C VAL A 185 11.44 6.56 -2.77
N SER A 186 10.48 5.66 -2.90
CA SER A 186 10.13 5.07 -4.18
C SER A 186 9.79 6.15 -5.21
N LYS A 187 10.25 5.98 -6.45
CA LYS A 187 9.86 6.88 -7.54
C LYS A 187 8.35 6.84 -7.81
N LYS A 188 7.71 5.68 -7.57
CA LYS A 188 6.26 5.52 -7.69
C LYS A 188 5.53 6.33 -6.61
N ASP A 189 5.93 6.18 -5.34
CA ASP A 189 5.35 6.95 -4.22
C ASP A 189 5.42 8.48 -4.43
N LEU A 190 6.51 9.01 -5.02
CA LEU A 190 6.66 10.45 -5.27
C LEU A 190 5.70 11.01 -6.32
N ILE A 191 5.44 10.23 -7.37
CA ILE A 191 4.49 10.61 -8.43
C ILE A 191 3.06 10.52 -7.87
N GLU A 192 2.82 9.57 -6.98
CA GLU A 192 1.49 9.20 -6.47
C GLU A 192 0.99 10.06 -5.28
N ASN A 193 1.87 10.70 -4.50
CA ASN A 193 1.47 11.46 -3.29
C ASN A 193 0.89 12.88 -3.57
N SER A 194 0.69 13.26 -4.82
CA SER A 194 0.03 14.53 -5.17
C SER A 194 -1.46 14.30 -5.36
N SER A 195 -2.23 14.40 -4.27
CA SER A 195 -3.68 14.08 -4.20
C SER A 195 -4.55 14.76 -5.25
N ASN A 196 -4.06 15.83 -5.90
CA ASN A 196 -4.77 16.61 -6.90
C ASN A 196 -4.27 16.39 -8.34
N TYR A 197 -3.34 15.46 -8.59
CA TYR A 197 -2.75 15.28 -9.92
C TYR A 197 -3.68 14.56 -10.89
N THR A 198 -4.41 13.56 -10.42
CA THR A 198 -5.36 12.77 -11.22
C THR A 198 -6.49 13.63 -11.75
N SER A 199 -7.19 14.35 -10.87
CA SER A 199 -8.30 15.24 -11.25
C SER A 199 -7.82 16.36 -12.17
N LYS A 200 -6.59 16.88 -11.98
CA LYS A 200 -5.99 17.87 -12.91
C LYS A 200 -5.70 17.27 -14.29
N LEU A 201 -5.14 16.06 -14.37
CA LEU A 201 -4.91 15.38 -15.65
C LEU A 201 -6.23 15.11 -16.39
N MET A 202 -7.29 14.72 -15.67
CA MET A 202 -8.61 14.52 -16.27
C MET A 202 -9.17 15.83 -16.83
N ILE A 203 -9.10 16.94 -16.10
CA ILE A 203 -9.52 18.27 -16.59
C ILE A 203 -8.74 18.66 -17.85
N ILE A 204 -7.42 18.47 -17.84
CA ILE A 204 -6.55 18.79 -19.00
C ILE A 204 -6.95 17.94 -20.21
N SER A 205 -7.19 16.63 -20.03
CA SER A 205 -7.69 15.74 -21.09
C SER A 205 -9.04 16.22 -21.64
N GLY A 206 -9.96 16.66 -20.78
CA GLY A 206 -11.25 17.23 -21.19
C GLY A 206 -11.10 18.50 -22.03
N LEU A 207 -10.25 19.43 -21.62
CA LEU A 207 -9.97 20.67 -22.36
C LEU A 207 -9.33 20.39 -23.73
N ILE A 208 -8.37 19.46 -23.79
CA ILE A 208 -7.74 19.03 -25.04
C ILE A 208 -8.78 18.41 -25.98
N THR A 209 -9.68 17.58 -25.44
CA THR A 209 -10.75 16.94 -26.22
C THR A 209 -11.67 17.98 -26.85
N ILE A 210 -12.10 18.98 -26.08
CA ILE A 210 -12.93 20.09 -26.58
C ILE A 210 -12.17 20.87 -27.68
N SER A 211 -10.89 21.20 -27.46
CA SER A 211 -10.07 21.90 -28.44
C SER A 211 -9.93 21.11 -29.76
N LEU A 212 -9.75 19.79 -29.67
CA LEU A 212 -9.63 18.92 -30.86
C LEU A 212 -10.96 18.77 -31.60
N ILE A 213 -12.10 18.79 -30.91
CA ILE A 213 -13.42 18.82 -31.54
C ILE A 213 -13.57 20.09 -32.38
N PHE A 214 -13.23 21.26 -31.84
CA PHE A 214 -13.26 22.51 -32.61
C PHE A 214 -12.33 22.48 -33.82
N LEU A 215 -11.14 21.89 -33.66
CA LEU A 215 -10.20 21.71 -34.76
C LEU A 215 -10.78 20.80 -35.86
N PHE A 216 -11.41 19.68 -35.51
CA PHE A 216 -12.04 18.78 -36.48
C PHE A 216 -13.24 19.42 -37.18
N ILE A 217 -14.01 20.27 -36.48
CA ILE A 217 -15.09 21.06 -37.10
C ILE A 217 -14.54 21.94 -38.23
N LEU A 218 -13.39 22.57 -38.00
CA LEU A 218 -12.72 23.43 -38.98
C LEU A 218 -12.04 22.64 -40.11
N LEU A 219 -11.38 21.52 -39.82
CA LEU A 219 -10.63 20.74 -40.82
C LEU A 219 -11.53 20.02 -41.84
N PHE A 220 -12.71 19.56 -41.41
CA PHE A 220 -13.63 18.82 -42.27
C PHE A 220 -14.74 19.69 -42.88
N ASN A 221 -14.66 21.02 -42.73
CA ASN A 221 -15.62 21.98 -43.27
C ASN A 221 -17.08 21.52 -43.15
N ILE A 222 -17.51 21.15 -41.93
CA ILE A 222 -18.83 20.51 -41.71
C ILE A 222 -19.99 21.35 -42.27
N TRP A 223 -19.82 22.67 -42.32
CA TRP A 223 -20.78 23.61 -42.88
C TRP A 223 -21.06 23.40 -44.39
N GLU A 224 -20.16 22.81 -45.16
CA GLU A 224 -20.36 22.49 -46.58
C GLU A 224 -21.27 21.25 -46.77
N GLY A 225 -21.39 20.42 -45.74
CA GLY A 225 -22.32 19.29 -45.72
C GLY A 225 -21.98 18.15 -46.69
N HIS A 226 -20.76 18.08 -47.21
CA HIS A 226 -20.30 16.96 -48.04
C HIS A 226 -20.37 15.63 -47.28
N THR A 227 -20.90 14.58 -47.93
CA THR A 227 -21.14 13.28 -47.27
C THR A 227 -19.85 12.63 -46.79
N SER A 228 -18.78 12.71 -47.59
CA SER A 228 -17.46 12.18 -47.26
C SER A 228 -16.90 12.82 -46.00
N ASP A 229 -16.97 14.14 -45.89
CA ASP A 229 -16.37 14.87 -44.77
C ASP A 229 -17.16 14.71 -43.47
N LEU A 230 -18.49 14.58 -43.55
CA LEU A 230 -19.32 14.20 -42.41
C LEU A 230 -18.97 12.81 -41.84
N TRP A 231 -18.67 11.84 -42.72
CA TRP A 231 -18.21 10.51 -42.28
C TRP A 231 -16.83 10.55 -41.65
N LYS A 232 -15.87 11.28 -42.26
CA LYS A 232 -14.53 11.46 -41.67
C LYS A 232 -14.62 12.13 -40.31
N PHE A 233 -15.40 13.20 -40.19
CA PHE A 233 -15.62 13.90 -38.93
C PHE A 233 -16.20 12.99 -37.84
N SER A 234 -17.26 12.25 -38.15
CA SER A 234 -17.87 11.29 -37.22
C SER A 234 -16.87 10.23 -36.74
N LEU A 235 -16.09 9.66 -37.67
CA LEU A 235 -15.06 8.67 -37.34
C LEU A 235 -13.95 9.28 -36.48
N SER A 236 -13.48 10.48 -36.80
CA SER A 236 -12.44 11.19 -36.04
C SER A 236 -12.89 11.54 -34.62
N ILE A 237 -14.12 12.01 -34.44
CA ILE A 237 -14.68 12.26 -33.10
C ILE A 237 -14.84 10.97 -32.31
N SER A 238 -15.35 9.91 -32.95
CA SER A 238 -15.51 8.61 -32.31
C SER A 238 -14.16 8.09 -31.81
N LEU A 239 -13.14 8.15 -32.66
CA LEU A 239 -11.78 7.76 -32.30
C LEU A 239 -11.21 8.62 -31.17
N LEU A 240 -11.47 9.94 -31.19
CA LEU A 240 -11.04 10.85 -30.13
C LEU A 240 -11.66 10.49 -28.77
N PHE A 241 -12.96 10.20 -28.71
CA PHE A 241 -13.60 9.76 -27.47
C PHE A 241 -13.08 8.40 -27.01
N LEU A 242 -12.89 7.45 -27.93
CA LEU A 242 -12.31 6.14 -27.60
C LEU A 242 -10.91 6.27 -27.00
N LEU A 243 -10.03 7.07 -27.61
CA LEU A 243 -8.69 7.32 -27.10
C LEU A 243 -8.72 8.01 -25.72
N ASN A 244 -9.67 8.92 -25.49
CA ASN A 244 -9.84 9.55 -24.19
C ASN A 244 -10.36 8.60 -23.12
N ILE A 245 -11.29 7.69 -23.44
CA ILE A 245 -11.74 6.65 -22.51
C ILE A 245 -10.55 5.77 -22.10
N VAL A 246 -9.74 5.34 -23.06
CA VAL A 246 -8.52 4.56 -22.80
C VAL A 246 -7.52 5.34 -21.96
N LEU A 247 -7.34 6.64 -22.23
CA LEU A 247 -6.47 7.51 -21.43
C LEU A 247 -6.98 7.65 -19.99
N LEU A 248 -8.29 7.85 -19.78
CA LEU A 248 -8.89 7.94 -18.45
C LEU A 248 -8.72 6.63 -17.68
N TRP A 249 -8.93 5.49 -18.35
CA TRP A 249 -8.66 4.17 -17.78
C TRP A 249 -7.20 4.01 -17.38
N TYR A 250 -6.27 4.42 -18.24
CA TYR A 250 -4.84 4.37 -17.95
C TYR A 250 -4.45 5.25 -16.75
N ILE A 251 -4.95 6.49 -16.70
CA ILE A 251 -4.73 7.41 -15.58
C ILE A 251 -5.29 6.80 -14.29
N ASN A 252 -6.54 6.33 -14.29
CA ASN A 252 -7.18 5.79 -13.10
C ASN A 252 -6.53 4.49 -12.61
N HIS A 253 -6.23 3.57 -13.53
CA HIS A 253 -5.48 2.35 -13.25
C HIS A 253 -4.14 2.67 -12.57
N ASN A 254 -3.40 3.67 -13.05
CA ASN A 254 -2.08 3.99 -12.52
C ASN A 254 -2.08 4.90 -11.29
N SER A 255 -3.23 5.46 -10.89
CA SER A 255 -3.26 6.47 -9.84
C SER A 255 -4.01 6.08 -8.57
N ASN A 256 -4.92 5.11 -8.64
CA ASN A 256 -5.66 4.65 -7.48
C ASN A 256 -4.78 4.01 -6.38
N TYR A 257 -3.48 3.79 -6.63
CA TYR A 257 -2.58 3.13 -5.68
C TYR A 257 -2.48 3.81 -4.29
N VAL A 258 -2.80 5.10 -4.15
CA VAL A 258 -2.33 5.86 -2.98
C VAL A 258 -3.38 6.53 -2.09
N LEU A 259 -4.62 6.82 -2.49
CA LEU A 259 -5.31 7.93 -1.81
C LEU A 259 -6.50 7.66 -0.88
N LYS A 260 -7.23 6.52 -0.94
CA LYS A 260 -8.60 6.54 -0.37
C LYS A 260 -8.98 5.68 0.83
N GLN A 261 -8.19 4.73 1.37
CA GLN A 261 -8.84 3.78 2.32
C GLN A 261 -8.16 3.28 3.59
N THR A 262 -6.89 3.51 3.88
CA THR A 262 -6.34 2.98 5.16
C THR A 262 -5.91 4.11 6.08
N ASN A 263 -6.85 4.61 6.88
CA ASN A 263 -6.59 5.41 8.09
C ASN A 263 -5.81 4.63 9.17
N GLN A 264 -5.53 3.35 8.93
CA GLN A 264 -4.80 2.49 9.85
C GLN A 264 -3.29 2.65 9.69
N SER A 265 -2.59 2.85 10.81
CA SER A 265 -1.14 2.93 10.85
C SER A 265 -0.51 1.59 10.47
N LYS A 266 0.29 1.58 9.41
CA LYS A 266 1.03 0.38 8.97
C LYS A 266 2.11 0.00 9.99
N ILE A 267 2.11 -1.25 10.42
CA ILE A 267 3.11 -1.78 11.35
C ILE A 267 4.30 -2.31 10.53
N VAL A 268 5.35 -1.50 10.45
CA VAL A 268 6.59 -1.83 9.73
C VAL A 268 7.79 -2.00 10.65
N SER A 269 7.61 -1.85 11.96
CA SER A 269 8.71 -1.90 12.93
C SER A 269 8.23 -2.36 14.30
N ARG A 270 9.18 -2.89 15.10
CA ARG A 270 8.93 -3.30 16.49
C ARG A 270 8.43 -2.15 17.36
N ILE A 271 8.84 -0.92 17.05
CA ILE A 271 8.47 0.28 17.79
C ILE A 271 6.99 0.59 17.65
N ALA A 272 6.41 0.38 16.46
CA ALA A 272 4.98 0.58 16.25
C ALA A 272 4.16 -0.36 17.17
N ILE A 273 4.65 -1.61 17.33
CA ILE A 273 4.10 -2.58 18.28
C ILE A 273 4.27 -2.07 19.72
N ASP A 274 5.49 -1.71 20.12
CA ASP A 274 5.79 -1.27 21.49
C ASP A 274 4.99 -0.01 21.88
N ASN A 275 4.79 0.93 20.96
CA ASN A 275 3.98 2.13 21.18
C ASN A 275 2.49 1.79 21.34
N TYR A 276 1.97 0.87 20.54
CA TYR A 276 0.60 0.39 20.67
C TYR A 276 0.38 -0.31 22.03
N LEU A 277 1.28 -1.23 22.39
CA LEU A 277 1.24 -1.93 23.68
C LEU A 277 1.35 -0.97 24.86
N LYS A 278 2.27 0.00 24.83
CA LYS A 278 2.40 1.03 25.89
C LYS A 278 1.15 1.88 26.06
N LYS A 279 0.51 2.27 24.95
CA LYS A 279 -0.74 3.02 24.99
C LYS A 279 -1.83 2.18 25.65
N ARG A 280 -2.00 0.93 25.20
CA ARG A 280 -2.99 0.01 25.75
C ARG A 280 -2.73 -0.32 27.23
N ASP A 281 -1.50 -0.60 27.62
CA ASP A 281 -1.12 -0.84 29.02
C ASP A 281 -1.43 0.37 29.90
N SER A 282 -1.16 1.59 29.43
CA SER A 282 -1.53 2.83 30.14
C SER A 282 -3.05 2.97 30.31
N ASP A 283 -3.83 2.55 29.32
CA ASP A 283 -5.30 2.56 29.42
C ASP A 283 -5.84 1.46 30.35
N LEU A 284 -5.20 0.28 30.39
CA LEU A 284 -5.49 -0.78 31.34
C LEU A 284 -5.12 -0.40 32.78
N GLU A 285 -3.98 0.27 33.00
CA GLU A 285 -3.52 0.73 34.32
C GLU A 285 -4.49 1.73 34.96
N LYS A 286 -5.23 2.51 34.15
CA LYS A 286 -6.31 3.40 34.63
C LYS A 286 -7.49 2.63 35.21
N ILE A 287 -7.73 1.40 34.77
CA ILE A 287 -8.79 0.51 35.24
C ILE A 287 -8.30 -0.25 36.47
N SER A 288 -7.16 -0.92 36.36
CA SER A 288 -6.58 -1.69 37.46
C SER A 288 -5.07 -1.84 37.28
N THR A 289 -4.31 -1.61 38.36
CA THR A 289 -2.84 -1.73 38.37
C THR A 289 -2.32 -3.16 38.19
N LYS A 290 -3.21 -4.16 38.21
CA LYS A 290 -2.88 -5.58 38.00
C LYS A 290 -3.03 -6.02 36.53
N LEU A 291 -3.73 -5.24 35.70
CA LEU A 291 -3.98 -5.58 34.31
C LEU A 291 -2.79 -5.15 33.45
N LYS A 292 -2.31 -6.07 32.63
CA LYS A 292 -1.25 -5.81 31.66
C LYS A 292 -1.51 -6.62 30.41
N SER A 293 -1.21 -6.06 29.24
CA SER A 293 -1.31 -6.81 28.00
C SER A 293 -0.29 -7.94 27.93
N ILE A 294 -0.72 -9.08 27.37
CA ILE A 294 0.14 -10.22 27.08
C ILE A 294 0.41 -10.22 25.57
N GLU A 295 1.65 -9.94 25.18
CA GLU A 295 2.07 -9.96 23.77
C GLU A 295 2.17 -11.40 23.26
N VAL A 296 1.49 -11.71 22.15
CA VAL A 296 1.65 -12.96 21.41
C VAL A 296 2.08 -12.65 19.97
N PRO A 297 3.38 -12.74 19.65
CA PRO A 297 3.86 -12.58 18.28
C PRO A 297 3.25 -13.63 17.36
N THR A 298 2.55 -13.16 16.34
CA THR A 298 1.73 -13.91 15.40
C THR A 298 2.17 -13.54 13.99
N GLY A 299 2.41 -14.55 13.16
CA GLY A 299 2.67 -14.37 11.74
C GLY A 299 1.70 -15.18 10.88
N ILE A 300 1.44 -14.69 9.68
CA ILE A 300 0.65 -15.34 8.64
C ILE A 300 1.44 -15.48 7.34
N PHE A 301 1.18 -16.55 6.62
CA PHE A 301 1.65 -16.78 5.26
C PHE A 301 0.53 -17.38 4.41
N LEU A 302 0.20 -16.76 3.28
CA LEU A 302 -0.87 -17.20 2.38
C LEU A 302 -0.29 -17.89 1.15
N TYR A 303 -0.83 -19.06 0.83
CA TYR A 303 -0.54 -19.81 -0.37
C TYR A 303 -1.48 -19.44 -1.51
N ASP A 304 -2.76 -19.22 -1.17
CA ASP A 304 -3.82 -19.05 -2.16
C ASP A 304 -4.90 -18.10 -1.64
N ILE A 305 -5.48 -17.32 -2.57
CA ILE A 305 -6.58 -16.38 -2.33
C ILE A 305 -7.53 -16.48 -3.53
N ASP A 306 -8.72 -17.00 -3.29
CA ASP A 306 -9.74 -17.19 -4.32
C ASP A 306 -11.02 -16.41 -3.99
N PHE A 307 -11.53 -15.68 -4.98
CA PHE A 307 -12.75 -14.88 -4.85
C PHE A 307 -13.93 -15.73 -5.29
N LEU A 308 -14.70 -16.26 -4.34
CA LEU A 308 -15.85 -17.13 -4.63
C LEU A 308 -17.03 -16.31 -5.17
N ASP A 309 -17.26 -15.15 -4.56
CA ASP A 309 -18.28 -14.18 -4.96
C ASP A 309 -17.86 -12.75 -4.56
N ALA A 310 -18.82 -11.82 -4.45
CA ALA A 310 -18.56 -10.43 -4.09
C ALA A 310 -18.14 -10.22 -2.62
N TYR A 311 -18.42 -11.18 -1.74
CA TYR A 311 -18.21 -11.04 -0.29
C TYR A 311 -17.31 -12.15 0.26
N ASN A 312 -17.47 -13.38 -0.21
CA ASN A 312 -16.78 -14.54 0.29
C ASN A 312 -15.45 -14.74 -0.46
N VAL A 313 -14.37 -14.77 0.32
CA VAL A 313 -13.02 -15.03 -0.17
C VAL A 313 -12.46 -16.25 0.54
N ALA A 314 -12.05 -17.25 -0.23
CA ALA A 314 -11.35 -18.42 0.28
C ALA A 314 -9.85 -18.11 0.38
N VAL A 315 -9.28 -18.38 1.55
CA VAL A 315 -7.87 -18.17 1.85
C VAL A 315 -7.26 -19.44 2.43
N ILE A 316 -6.09 -19.81 1.91
CA ILE A 316 -5.34 -20.97 2.40
C ILE A 316 -3.95 -20.51 2.80
N GLY A 317 -3.51 -20.93 3.98
CA GLY A 317 -2.23 -20.48 4.49
C GLY A 317 -1.75 -21.18 5.74
N LYS A 318 -0.72 -20.59 6.35
CA LYS A 318 -0.19 -20.94 7.66
C LYS A 318 -0.26 -19.75 8.59
N ILE A 319 -0.57 -20.03 9.85
CA ILE A 319 -0.40 -19.08 10.95
C ILE A 319 0.58 -19.69 11.95
N TRP A 320 1.47 -18.87 12.50
CA TRP A 320 2.31 -19.27 13.62
C TRP A 320 2.23 -18.27 14.75
N GLN A 321 2.34 -18.76 15.97
CA GLN A 321 2.26 -17.96 17.19
C GLN A 321 3.37 -18.36 18.16
N LYS A 322 4.00 -17.36 18.78
CA LYS A 322 4.97 -17.52 19.85
C LYS A 322 4.26 -17.21 21.17
N ILE A 323 3.76 -18.24 21.83
CA ILE A 323 2.95 -18.10 23.05
C ILE A 323 3.88 -18.10 24.27
N PRO A 324 3.94 -17.01 25.06
CA PRO A 324 4.82 -16.93 26.20
C PRO A 324 4.41 -17.92 27.31
N ASP A 325 5.38 -18.42 28.07
CA ASP A 325 5.12 -19.35 29.19
C ASP A 325 4.26 -18.75 30.31
N THR A 326 4.11 -17.42 30.33
CA THR A 326 3.25 -16.70 31.27
C THR A 326 1.75 -16.88 30.98
N LEU A 327 1.37 -17.23 29.75
CA LEU A 327 -0.02 -17.44 29.38
C LEU A 327 -0.50 -18.82 29.85
N LYS A 328 -1.36 -18.84 30.88
CA LYS A 328 -1.83 -20.10 31.49
C LYS A 328 -2.96 -20.78 30.71
N ASN A 329 -3.86 -19.99 30.12
CA ASN A 329 -5.05 -20.47 29.43
C ASN A 329 -4.80 -20.64 27.93
N VAL A 330 -3.91 -21.56 27.55
CA VAL A 330 -3.67 -21.84 26.13
C VAL A 330 -4.77 -22.73 25.58
N GLN A 331 -5.44 -22.29 24.52
CA GLN A 331 -6.48 -23.05 23.82
C GLN A 331 -5.85 -23.97 22.77
N ASP A 332 -6.62 -24.96 22.27
CA ASP A 332 -6.18 -25.83 21.18
C ASP A 332 -5.87 -25.02 19.90
N ILE A 333 -6.70 -24.01 19.63
CA ILE A 333 -6.52 -23.03 18.57
C ILE A 333 -6.49 -21.65 19.22
N ASN A 334 -5.36 -20.95 19.10
CA ASN A 334 -5.10 -19.68 19.80
C ASN A 334 -5.42 -18.44 18.94
N PHE A 335 -6.28 -18.60 17.94
CA PHE A 335 -6.76 -17.50 17.11
C PHE A 335 -8.13 -17.83 16.53
N VAL A 336 -8.91 -16.79 16.23
CA VAL A 336 -10.14 -16.88 15.46
C VAL A 336 -10.15 -15.79 14.38
N PHE A 337 -10.87 -16.06 13.29
CA PHE A 337 -11.19 -15.07 12.27
C PHE A 337 -12.60 -14.52 12.55
N PRO A 338 -12.75 -13.28 13.03
CA PRO A 338 -14.07 -12.67 13.24
C PRO A 338 -14.92 -12.59 11.96
N GLN A 339 -14.25 -12.59 10.80
CA GLN A 339 -14.85 -12.53 9.47
C GLN A 339 -15.25 -13.90 8.91
N ALA A 340 -15.21 -14.97 9.69
CA ALA A 340 -15.62 -16.29 9.24
C ALA A 340 -17.04 -16.27 8.68
N ALA A 341 -17.23 -16.82 7.47
CA ALA A 341 -18.56 -16.87 6.85
C ALA A 341 -19.55 -17.65 7.73
N ALA A 342 -20.80 -17.18 7.77
CA ALA A 342 -21.87 -17.81 8.56
C ALA A 342 -22.38 -19.13 7.97
N GLU A 343 -22.02 -19.42 6.71
CA GLU A 343 -22.50 -20.61 5.98
C GLU A 343 -21.48 -21.75 6.00
N GLY A 344 -21.94 -22.95 6.39
CA GLY A 344 -21.14 -24.16 6.39
C GLY A 344 -19.96 -24.14 7.36
N ILE A 345 -18.97 -25.01 7.11
CA ILE A 345 -17.70 -24.99 7.85
C ILE A 345 -16.79 -23.98 7.15
N SER A 346 -16.84 -22.74 7.61
CA SER A 346 -16.09 -21.63 7.02
C SER A 346 -14.62 -21.62 7.41
N VAL A 347 -14.21 -22.15 8.57
CA VAL A 347 -12.80 -22.19 8.98
C VAL A 347 -12.39 -23.60 9.38
N ARG A 348 -11.32 -24.11 8.78
CA ARG A 348 -10.67 -25.37 9.14
C ARG A 348 -9.22 -25.11 9.51
N VAL A 349 -8.87 -25.42 10.75
CA VAL A 349 -7.50 -25.28 11.27
C VAL A 349 -6.94 -26.65 11.59
N ARG A 350 -5.71 -26.91 11.18
CA ARG A 350 -4.96 -28.14 11.49
C ARG A 350 -3.65 -27.76 12.18
N PRO A 351 -3.43 -28.15 13.44
CA PRO A 351 -2.15 -27.92 14.10
C PRO A 351 -1.07 -28.77 13.40
N ASN A 352 0.05 -28.14 13.07
CA ASN A 352 1.16 -28.75 12.35
C ASN A 352 2.37 -28.94 13.28
N LEU A 353 2.70 -27.92 14.09
CA LEU A 353 3.85 -27.94 15.00
C LEU A 353 3.46 -27.35 16.35
N LYS A 354 3.96 -27.98 17.42
CA LYS A 354 4.04 -27.43 18.77
C LYS A 354 5.43 -27.72 19.32
N LYS A 355 6.22 -26.68 19.59
CA LYS A 355 7.59 -26.82 20.10
C LYS A 355 7.90 -25.73 21.14
N HIS A 356 8.43 -26.10 22.28
CA HIS A 356 8.97 -25.15 23.26
C HIS A 356 10.34 -24.63 22.81
N VAL A 357 10.55 -23.32 22.87
CA VAL A 357 11.78 -22.61 22.48
C VAL A 357 12.03 -21.53 23.52
N ASP A 358 13.09 -21.69 24.30
CA ASP A 358 13.53 -20.77 25.35
C ASP A 358 12.43 -20.42 26.37
N ASP A 359 11.75 -19.28 26.19
CA ASP A 359 10.72 -18.72 27.06
C ASP A 359 9.30 -18.72 26.46
N TYR A 360 9.11 -19.41 25.32
CA TYR A 360 7.82 -19.49 24.65
C TYR A 360 7.55 -20.85 23.97
N TRP A 361 6.27 -21.13 23.72
CA TRP A 361 5.80 -22.21 22.86
C TRP A 361 5.52 -21.71 21.44
N LEU A 362 6.21 -22.28 20.46
CA LEU A 362 5.95 -22.07 19.04
C LEU A 362 4.84 -23.02 18.56
N TYR A 363 3.72 -22.43 18.15
CA TYR A 363 2.63 -23.13 17.47
C TYR A 363 2.64 -22.78 15.98
N ARG A 364 2.38 -23.78 15.13
CA ARG A 364 2.11 -23.58 13.69
C ARG A 364 0.85 -24.29 13.30
N TYR A 365 0.02 -23.61 12.54
CA TYR A 365 -1.28 -24.06 12.09
C TYR A 365 -1.35 -23.95 10.57
N ASP A 366 -1.89 -24.98 9.92
CA ASP A 366 -2.37 -24.90 8.55
C ASP A 366 -3.85 -24.54 8.59
N PHE A 367 -4.29 -23.55 7.81
CA PHE A 367 -5.69 -23.17 7.77
C PHE A 367 -6.23 -23.10 6.34
N ASN A 368 -7.52 -23.38 6.23
CA ASN A 368 -8.35 -23.07 5.08
C ASN A 368 -9.58 -22.36 5.61
N ALA A 369 -9.80 -21.12 5.17
CA ALA A 369 -10.89 -20.29 5.65
C ALA A 369 -11.64 -19.61 4.50
N THR A 370 -12.97 -19.58 4.58
CA THR A 370 -13.85 -18.75 3.77
C THR A 370 -14.29 -17.57 4.64
N LEU A 371 -13.86 -16.37 4.26
CA LEU A 371 -14.03 -15.15 5.04
C LEU A 371 -14.86 -14.13 4.27
N GLN A 372 -15.63 -13.33 4.98
CA GLN A 372 -16.47 -12.27 4.42
C GLN A 372 -15.79 -10.90 4.49
N PHE A 373 -15.76 -10.21 3.35
CA PHE A 373 -15.18 -8.88 3.20
C PHE A 373 -16.19 -7.92 2.56
N ASP A 374 -16.21 -6.68 3.03
CA ASP A 374 -16.97 -5.60 2.41
C ASP A 374 -16.13 -4.93 1.31
N ILE A 375 -16.14 -5.54 0.11
CA ILE A 375 -15.36 -5.07 -1.03
C ILE A 375 -16.22 -4.11 -1.87
N ASN A 376 -15.67 -2.95 -2.21
CA ASN A 376 -16.33 -2.00 -3.09
C ASN A 376 -16.07 -2.33 -4.58
N TYR A 377 -17.13 -2.64 -5.31
CA TYR A 377 -17.11 -2.96 -6.74
C TYR A 377 -17.66 -1.86 -7.65
N LEU A 378 -18.04 -0.68 -7.12
CA LEU A 378 -18.61 0.41 -7.92
C LEU A 378 -17.73 0.76 -9.13
N ASN A 379 -16.41 0.71 -8.94
CA ASN A 379 -15.45 1.06 -9.99
C ASN A 379 -14.96 -0.14 -10.82
N TYR A 380 -15.60 -1.31 -10.71
CA TYR A 380 -15.18 -2.50 -11.47
C TYR A 380 -15.15 -2.24 -13.00
N PRO A 381 -14.09 -2.65 -13.72
CA PRO A 381 -12.95 -3.48 -13.27
C PRO A 381 -11.75 -2.70 -12.73
N LEU A 382 -11.83 -1.37 -12.67
CA LEU A 382 -10.76 -0.47 -12.21
C LEU A 382 -10.71 -0.33 -10.68
N ASN A 383 -11.50 -1.11 -9.93
CA ASN A 383 -11.53 -1.06 -8.48
C ASN A 383 -10.26 -1.68 -7.86
N LEU A 384 -9.95 -1.21 -6.65
CA LEU A 384 -8.99 -1.82 -5.75
C LEU A 384 -9.76 -2.61 -4.69
N LYS A 385 -9.29 -3.81 -4.40
CA LYS A 385 -9.81 -4.67 -3.35
C LYS A 385 -8.85 -4.62 -2.16
N THR A 386 -9.38 -4.39 -0.98
CA THR A 386 -8.64 -4.44 0.28
C THR A 386 -9.15 -5.63 1.08
N LEU A 387 -8.30 -6.63 1.28
CA LEU A 387 -8.59 -7.74 2.17
C LEU A 387 -7.97 -7.44 3.53
N ASP A 388 -8.79 -7.00 4.46
CA ASP A 388 -8.39 -6.66 5.82
C ASP A 388 -8.64 -7.89 6.70
N LEU A 389 -7.74 -8.86 6.64
CA LEU A 389 -7.90 -10.16 7.28
C LEU A 389 -7.67 -10.04 8.79
N GLN A 390 -8.75 -10.16 9.56
CA GLN A 390 -8.75 -9.94 11.00
C GLN A 390 -8.46 -11.23 11.77
N ILE A 391 -7.50 -11.16 12.67
CA ILE A 391 -7.08 -12.25 13.54
C ILE A 391 -7.21 -11.76 14.98
N SER A 392 -7.98 -12.47 15.79
CA SER A 392 -8.19 -12.14 17.20
C SER A 392 -7.89 -13.35 18.07
N TYR A 393 -7.54 -13.09 19.33
CA TYR A 393 -7.41 -14.16 20.31
C TYR A 393 -8.83 -14.61 20.75
N PRO A 394 -9.09 -15.92 20.93
CA PRO A 394 -10.46 -16.40 21.15
C PRO A 394 -11.11 -15.89 22.45
N SER A 395 -10.31 -15.55 23.46
CA SER A 395 -10.77 -15.07 24.77
C SER A 395 -10.40 -13.60 24.96
N PHE A 396 -11.38 -12.72 25.07
CA PHE A 396 -11.11 -11.29 25.30
C PHE A 396 -10.65 -10.99 26.74
N GLU A 397 -10.91 -11.90 27.68
CA GLU A 397 -10.58 -11.75 29.11
C GLU A 397 -9.08 -11.88 29.41
N ASP A 398 -8.36 -12.69 28.63
CA ASP A 398 -6.95 -13.01 28.87
C ASP A 398 -5.99 -11.83 28.56
N GLN A 399 -6.53 -10.65 28.17
CA GLN A 399 -5.77 -9.44 27.81
C GLN A 399 -4.65 -9.69 26.78
N VAL A 400 -4.84 -10.70 25.94
CA VAL A 400 -3.88 -11.08 24.90
C VAL A 400 -3.96 -10.09 23.74
N VAL A 401 -2.80 -9.60 23.33
CA VAL A 401 -2.63 -8.78 22.12
C VAL A 401 -1.82 -9.58 21.12
N LEU A 402 -2.44 -9.95 20.01
CA LEU A 402 -1.72 -10.55 18.89
C LEU A 402 -0.89 -9.45 18.20
N THR A 403 0.42 -9.64 18.08
CA THR A 403 1.33 -8.67 17.44
C THR A 403 2.02 -9.29 16.23
N PRO A 404 2.39 -8.53 15.19
CA PRO A 404 3.13 -9.09 14.07
C PRO A 404 4.49 -9.68 14.48
N ASP A 405 4.78 -10.91 14.06
CA ASP A 405 6.10 -11.53 14.23
C ASP A 405 7.13 -11.01 13.21
N ILE A 406 7.45 -9.72 13.29
CA ILE A 406 8.29 -8.98 12.32
C ILE A 406 9.62 -9.69 12.06
N LYS A 407 10.27 -10.23 13.10
CA LYS A 407 11.58 -10.88 13.03
C LYS A 407 11.58 -12.16 12.18
N SER A 408 10.42 -12.77 11.97
CA SER A 408 10.29 -14.00 11.18
C SER A 408 10.11 -13.74 9.69
N TYR A 409 9.94 -12.48 9.27
CA TYR A 409 9.89 -12.09 7.86
C TYR A 409 11.26 -11.56 7.40
N LYS A 410 11.66 -11.94 6.18
CA LYS A 410 12.89 -11.43 5.55
C LYS A 410 12.81 -9.92 5.27
N TYR A 411 11.63 -9.46 4.87
CA TYR A 411 11.32 -8.05 4.60
C TYR A 411 9.91 -7.77 5.13
N ILE A 412 9.70 -6.63 5.78
CA ILE A 412 8.40 -6.20 6.31
C ILE A 412 7.81 -5.01 5.53
N ASN A 413 8.49 -4.60 4.44
CA ASN A 413 8.02 -3.50 3.61
C ASN A 413 6.71 -3.91 2.92
N PRO A 414 5.65 -3.08 2.95
CA PRO A 414 4.41 -3.38 2.26
C PRO A 414 4.60 -3.80 0.78
N SER A 415 5.49 -3.12 0.05
CA SER A 415 5.72 -3.38 -1.38
C SER A 415 6.42 -4.73 -1.65
N SER A 416 7.12 -5.31 -0.66
CA SER A 416 7.72 -6.64 -0.78
C SER A 416 6.75 -7.78 -0.51
N LYS A 417 5.45 -7.48 -0.32
CA LYS A 417 4.35 -8.44 -0.15
C LYS A 417 4.64 -9.50 0.95
N PRO A 418 5.04 -9.09 2.17
CA PRO A 418 5.34 -10.02 3.27
C PRO A 418 4.16 -10.95 3.55
N GLY A 419 4.43 -12.24 3.76
CA GLY A 419 3.39 -13.21 4.09
C GLY A 419 2.53 -13.65 2.91
N ILE A 420 2.92 -13.34 1.67
CA ILE A 420 2.24 -13.82 0.45
C ILE A 420 3.21 -14.69 -0.35
N SER A 421 2.74 -15.82 -0.87
CA SER A 421 3.50 -16.68 -1.77
C SER A 421 3.87 -15.93 -3.07
N THR A 422 5.11 -16.11 -3.55
CA THR A 422 5.53 -15.54 -4.85
C THR A 422 4.77 -16.15 -6.02
N ASP A 423 4.31 -17.39 -5.85
CA ASP A 423 3.63 -18.18 -6.88
C ASP A 423 2.11 -18.25 -6.60
N ILE A 424 1.56 -17.25 -5.91
CA ILE A 424 0.14 -17.19 -5.60
C ILE A 424 -0.70 -17.20 -6.89
N TYR A 425 -1.73 -18.06 -6.93
CA TYR A 425 -2.56 -18.21 -8.11
C TYR A 425 -3.70 -17.18 -8.10
N MET A 426 -3.59 -16.13 -8.89
CA MET A 426 -4.63 -15.10 -9.03
C MET A 426 -4.73 -14.68 -10.51
N PRO A 427 -5.47 -15.39 -11.37
CA PRO A 427 -5.48 -15.13 -12.81
C PRO A 427 -6.10 -13.78 -13.20
N ASP A 428 -7.06 -13.31 -12.40
CA ASP A 428 -7.82 -12.08 -12.66
C ASP A 428 -7.35 -10.88 -11.81
N SER A 429 -6.32 -11.06 -10.97
CA SER A 429 -5.92 -10.05 -10.00
C SER A 429 -4.43 -10.12 -9.64
N GLU A 430 -3.86 -8.99 -9.25
CA GLU A 430 -2.49 -8.89 -8.77
C GLU A 430 -2.46 -8.32 -7.36
N VAL A 431 -1.70 -8.96 -6.46
CA VAL A 431 -1.39 -8.41 -5.14
C VAL A 431 -0.39 -7.26 -5.31
N LEU A 432 -0.73 -6.07 -4.85
CA LEU A 432 0.13 -4.90 -4.91
C LEU A 432 1.03 -4.78 -3.68
N SER A 433 0.45 -5.00 -2.49
CA SER A 433 1.17 -4.91 -1.22
C SER A 433 0.45 -5.69 -0.12
N SER A 434 1.18 -6.07 0.93
CA SER A 434 0.60 -6.66 2.14
C SER A 434 1.29 -6.12 3.39
N TYR A 435 0.55 -5.89 4.47
CA TYR A 435 1.12 -5.36 5.71
C TYR A 435 0.19 -5.56 6.91
N TYR A 436 0.73 -5.42 8.12
CA TYR A 436 -0.06 -5.49 9.34
C TYR A 436 -0.55 -4.12 9.80
N SER A 437 -1.72 -4.10 10.43
CA SER A 437 -2.26 -2.98 11.19
C SER A 437 -2.95 -3.49 12.45
N PHE A 438 -3.22 -2.59 13.38
CA PHE A 438 -4.09 -2.86 14.52
C PHE A 438 -5.48 -2.29 14.26
N GLY A 439 -6.49 -3.10 14.54
CA GLY A 439 -7.88 -2.69 14.67
C GLY A 439 -8.37 -2.91 16.11
N GLU A 440 -9.56 -2.40 16.39
CA GLU A 440 -10.24 -2.58 17.66
C GLU A 440 -11.68 -3.03 17.39
N HIS A 441 -12.14 -4.04 18.13
CA HIS A 441 -13.53 -4.49 18.11
C HIS A 441 -14.17 -4.17 19.45
N ASN A 442 -15.31 -3.47 19.41
CA ASN A 442 -16.09 -3.18 20.60
C ASN A 442 -17.37 -4.01 20.57
N PHE A 443 -17.49 -4.92 21.53
CA PHE A 443 -18.67 -5.77 21.66
C PHE A 443 -19.91 -5.02 22.20
N ASN A 444 -19.73 -3.83 22.79
CA ASN A 444 -20.77 -3.05 23.49
C ASN A 444 -21.54 -3.88 24.54
N THR A 445 -20.92 -4.94 25.05
CA THR A 445 -21.46 -5.85 26.08
C THR A 445 -20.29 -6.54 26.79
N SER A 446 -20.50 -6.95 28.03
CA SER A 446 -19.53 -7.77 28.78
C SER A 446 -19.68 -9.27 28.50
N LEU A 447 -20.51 -9.65 27.51
CA LEU A 447 -20.79 -11.04 27.15
C LEU A 447 -21.26 -11.91 28.33
N GLY A 448 -21.90 -11.27 29.32
CA GLY A 448 -22.48 -11.95 30.49
C GLY A 448 -21.56 -12.00 31.70
N ASP A 449 -20.33 -11.49 31.63
CA ASP A 449 -19.47 -11.34 32.80
C ASP A 449 -19.74 -9.98 33.48
N GLU A 450 -20.46 -10.01 34.61
CA GLU A 450 -20.76 -8.81 35.42
C GLU A 450 -19.53 -8.25 36.13
N TYR A 451 -18.45 -9.04 36.24
CA TYR A 451 -17.23 -8.71 36.97
C TYR A 451 -16.02 -8.48 36.06
N TYR A 452 -16.24 -8.37 34.74
CA TYR A 452 -15.16 -8.14 33.79
C TYR A 452 -14.48 -6.79 34.07
N GLU A 453 -13.21 -6.86 34.48
CA GLU A 453 -12.32 -5.72 34.64
C GLU A 453 -11.35 -5.67 33.44
N GLY A 454 -11.68 -4.87 32.42
CA GLY A 454 -10.83 -4.71 31.24
C GLY A 454 -11.36 -3.67 30.27
N LEU A 455 -10.66 -3.49 29.15
CA LEU A 455 -11.12 -2.60 28.09
C LEU A 455 -12.29 -3.25 27.34
N ASN A 456 -13.29 -2.43 26.99
CA ASN A 456 -14.41 -2.83 26.11
C ASN A 456 -13.94 -3.06 24.67
N GLU A 457 -12.84 -2.42 24.29
CA GLU A 457 -12.20 -2.54 22.98
C GLU A 457 -11.17 -3.67 23.01
N THR A 458 -11.46 -4.69 22.22
CA THR A 458 -10.60 -5.86 22.03
C THR A 458 -9.64 -5.63 20.87
N PRO A 459 -8.35 -5.90 21.07
CA PRO A 459 -7.34 -5.67 20.06
C PRO A 459 -7.44 -6.74 18.98
N VAL A 460 -7.48 -6.32 17.72
CA VAL A 460 -7.52 -7.22 16.57
C VAL A 460 -6.32 -6.95 15.69
N LEU A 461 -5.59 -8.02 15.38
CA LEU A 461 -4.48 -7.98 14.45
C LEU A 461 -5.02 -8.12 13.04
N THR A 462 -4.82 -7.10 12.21
CA THR A 462 -5.29 -7.12 10.83
C THR A 462 -4.11 -7.30 9.88
N PHE A 463 -4.20 -8.30 9.02
CA PHE A 463 -3.28 -8.50 7.90
C PHE A 463 -3.95 -8.00 6.62
N ASN A 464 -3.50 -6.84 6.14
CA ASN A 464 -4.07 -6.12 5.02
C ASN A 464 -3.40 -6.56 3.72
N ILE A 465 -4.19 -6.80 2.68
CA ILE A 465 -3.71 -7.17 1.36
C ILE A 465 -4.40 -6.26 0.35
N LEU A 466 -3.61 -5.48 -0.39
CA LEU A 466 -4.14 -4.68 -1.50
C LEU A 466 -4.03 -5.46 -2.79
N ILE A 467 -5.17 -5.62 -3.46
CA ILE A 467 -5.33 -6.41 -4.67
C ILE A 467 -5.95 -5.52 -5.75
N LYS A 468 -5.52 -5.73 -6.98
CA LYS A 468 -6.01 -5.00 -8.16
C LYS A 468 -6.40 -5.96 -9.25
N ASN A 469 -7.49 -5.68 -9.97
CA ASN A 469 -7.87 -6.54 -11.09
C ASN A 469 -6.96 -6.35 -12.30
N VAL A 470 -6.78 -7.44 -13.05
CA VAL A 470 -6.22 -7.41 -14.39
C VAL A 470 -7.34 -7.01 -15.37
N ILE A 471 -7.23 -5.82 -15.96
CA ILE A 471 -8.29 -5.22 -16.77
C ILE A 471 -8.64 -6.07 -18.01
N ILE A 472 -7.65 -6.75 -18.61
CA ILE A 472 -7.83 -7.42 -19.90
C ILE A 472 -8.93 -8.50 -19.85
N ASN A 473 -9.03 -9.23 -18.74
CA ASN A 473 -10.02 -10.30 -18.59
C ASN A 473 -11.44 -9.73 -18.53
N ALA A 474 -11.61 -8.57 -17.88
CA ALA A 474 -12.88 -7.85 -17.87
C ALA A 474 -13.25 -7.25 -19.24
N ILE A 475 -12.27 -6.76 -20.01
CA ILE A 475 -12.50 -6.31 -21.40
C ILE A 475 -13.03 -7.48 -22.25
N ILE A 476 -12.37 -8.64 -22.18
CA ILE A 476 -12.73 -9.80 -22.98
C ILE A 476 -14.12 -10.31 -22.61
N SER A 477 -14.39 -10.45 -21.32
CA SER A 477 -15.62 -11.09 -20.83
C SER A 477 -16.84 -10.19 -20.96
N ASN A 478 -16.69 -8.87 -20.76
CA ASN A 478 -17.83 -7.96 -20.62
C ASN A 478 -17.91 -6.90 -21.73
N ILE A 479 -16.78 -6.38 -22.24
CA ILE A 479 -16.80 -5.29 -23.23
C ILE A 479 -16.92 -5.81 -24.67
N ILE A 480 -16.26 -6.91 -25.00
CA ILE A 480 -16.33 -7.48 -26.37
C ILE A 480 -17.79 -7.82 -26.75
N PRO A 481 -18.60 -8.51 -25.92
CA PRO A 481 -20.00 -8.78 -26.26
C PRO A 481 -20.82 -7.51 -26.49
N ILE A 482 -20.65 -6.50 -25.63
CA ILE A 482 -21.30 -5.18 -25.77
C ILE A 482 -20.91 -4.52 -27.09
N PHE A 483 -19.62 -4.56 -27.44
CA PHE A 483 -19.10 -3.98 -28.67
C PHE A 483 -19.66 -4.67 -29.93
N ILE A 484 -19.78 -6.00 -29.91
CA ILE A 484 -20.41 -6.76 -30.99
C ILE A 484 -21.86 -6.32 -31.17
N ILE A 485 -22.63 -6.21 -30.08
CA ILE A 485 -24.02 -5.75 -30.12
C ILE A 485 -24.08 -4.30 -30.62
N ALA A 486 -23.14 -3.44 -30.22
CA ALA A 486 -23.06 -2.07 -30.69
C ALA A 486 -22.85 -1.99 -32.21
N ILE A 487 -22.05 -2.89 -32.80
CA ILE A 487 -21.93 -3.00 -34.26
C ILE A 487 -23.25 -3.47 -34.87
N MET A 488 -23.92 -4.46 -34.28
CA MET A 488 -25.20 -4.96 -34.80
C MET A 488 -26.30 -3.89 -34.79
N VAL A 489 -26.38 -3.09 -33.71
CA VAL A 489 -27.31 -1.96 -33.61
C VAL A 489 -26.95 -0.86 -34.63
N PHE A 490 -25.66 -0.59 -34.84
CA PHE A 490 -25.21 0.35 -35.87
C PHE A 490 -25.64 -0.05 -37.28
N LEU A 491 -25.72 -1.35 -37.58
CA LEU A 491 -26.13 -1.86 -38.89
C LEU A 491 -27.64 -1.74 -39.15
N LEU A 492 -28.48 -1.57 -38.13
CA LEU A 492 -29.94 -1.48 -38.27
C LEU A 492 -30.41 -0.44 -39.31
N PRO A 493 -29.93 0.82 -39.31
CA PRO A 493 -30.35 1.83 -40.28
C PRO A 493 -29.88 1.57 -41.72
N PHE A 494 -28.99 0.60 -41.92
CA PHE A 494 -28.54 0.19 -43.26
C PHE A 494 -29.43 -0.90 -43.86
N THR A 495 -30.29 -1.53 -43.07
CA THR A 495 -31.22 -2.57 -43.54
C THR A 495 -32.45 -2.01 -44.27
N ILE A 496 -32.57 -0.69 -44.35
CA ILE A 496 -33.74 0.00 -44.90
C ILE A 496 -33.30 1.03 -45.93
N ASP A 497 -33.97 1.00 -47.08
CA ASP A 497 -33.87 2.02 -48.10
C ASP A 497 -35.26 2.55 -48.47
N LYS A 498 -35.38 3.88 -48.49
CA LYS A 498 -36.61 4.62 -48.82
C LYS A 498 -36.27 5.65 -49.87
N LYS A 499 -36.85 5.52 -51.07
CA LYS A 499 -36.70 6.45 -52.18
C LYS A 499 -38.06 6.99 -52.57
N ASP A 500 -38.18 8.30 -52.69
CA ASP A 500 -39.42 8.99 -53.10
C ASP A 500 -40.64 8.66 -52.22
N GLY A 501 -40.42 8.38 -50.93
CA GLY A 501 -41.48 8.02 -49.98
C GLY A 501 -41.89 6.55 -49.99
N GLU A 502 -41.46 5.77 -50.99
CA GLU A 502 -41.70 4.33 -51.08
C GLU A 502 -40.56 3.52 -50.46
N ILE A 503 -40.93 2.51 -49.66
CA ILE A 503 -40.00 1.60 -49.01
C ILE A 503 -39.56 0.57 -50.05
N LYS A 504 -38.27 0.56 -50.42
CA LYS A 504 -37.72 -0.40 -51.39
C LYS A 504 -37.20 -1.66 -50.72
N GLU A 505 -36.59 -1.52 -49.54
CA GLU A 505 -36.05 -2.62 -48.76
C GLU A 505 -36.26 -2.35 -47.26
N GLY A 506 -36.48 -3.41 -46.49
CA GLY A 506 -36.68 -3.36 -45.04
C GLY A 506 -38.16 -3.25 -44.62
N GLY A 507 -38.51 -3.91 -43.52
CA GLY A 507 -39.87 -3.91 -42.97
C GLY A 507 -39.91 -3.45 -41.51
N SER A 508 -41.01 -2.81 -41.11
CA SER A 508 -41.21 -2.45 -39.70
C SER A 508 -41.13 -3.68 -38.78
N LEU A 509 -41.66 -4.82 -39.22
CA LEU A 509 -41.61 -6.09 -38.50
C LEU A 509 -40.18 -6.64 -38.35
N SER A 510 -39.33 -6.53 -39.38
CA SER A 510 -37.96 -7.05 -39.32
C SER A 510 -37.09 -6.26 -38.35
N ILE A 511 -37.29 -4.94 -38.25
CA ILE A 511 -36.61 -4.11 -37.25
C ILE A 511 -37.03 -4.52 -35.85
N ILE A 512 -38.35 -4.65 -35.60
CA ILE A 512 -38.86 -5.03 -34.29
C ILE A 512 -38.29 -6.40 -33.87
N GLN A 513 -38.23 -7.35 -34.80
CA GLN A 513 -37.63 -8.68 -34.56
C GLN A 513 -36.13 -8.58 -34.27
N ALA A 514 -35.37 -7.82 -35.06
CA ALA A 514 -33.94 -7.63 -34.83
C ALA A 514 -33.66 -6.95 -33.48
N SER A 515 -34.41 -5.90 -33.15
CA SER A 515 -34.30 -5.19 -31.88
C SER A 515 -34.66 -6.07 -30.68
N ALA A 516 -35.69 -6.91 -30.80
CA ALA A 516 -36.02 -7.90 -29.77
C ALA A 516 -34.89 -8.92 -29.57
N GLY A 517 -34.28 -9.40 -30.66
CA GLY A 517 -33.13 -10.30 -30.61
C GLY A 517 -31.92 -9.66 -29.91
N PHE A 518 -31.55 -8.44 -30.30
CA PHE A 518 -30.42 -7.72 -29.68
C PHE A 518 -30.69 -7.38 -28.22
N PHE A 519 -31.93 -7.02 -27.87
CA PHE A 519 -32.33 -6.80 -26.49
C PHE A 519 -32.13 -8.06 -25.64
N PHE A 520 -32.55 -9.24 -26.14
CA PHE A 520 -32.42 -10.49 -25.39
C PHE A 520 -30.96 -10.88 -25.17
N ILE A 521 -30.11 -10.76 -26.20
CA ILE A 521 -28.67 -11.03 -26.08
C ILE A 521 -28.02 -10.06 -25.09
N LEU A 522 -28.37 -8.76 -25.16
CA LEU A 522 -27.86 -7.74 -24.24
C LEU A 522 -28.33 -7.98 -22.80
N LEU A 523 -29.59 -8.39 -22.60
CA LEU A 523 -30.14 -8.79 -21.30
C LEU A 523 -29.40 -9.99 -20.73
N LEU A 524 -29.16 -11.04 -21.53
CA LEU A 524 -28.44 -12.22 -21.07
C LEU A 524 -27.00 -11.88 -20.67
N ALA A 525 -26.31 -11.07 -21.46
CA ALA A 525 -24.96 -10.60 -21.14
C ALA A 525 -24.93 -9.75 -19.86
N HIS A 526 -25.96 -8.94 -19.61
CA HIS A 526 -26.08 -8.15 -18.39
C HIS A 526 -26.36 -9.04 -17.16
N ILE A 527 -27.23 -10.05 -17.29
CA ILE A 527 -27.49 -11.03 -16.23
C ILE A 527 -26.22 -11.81 -15.88
N GLN A 528 -25.43 -12.20 -16.88
CA GLN A 528 -24.17 -12.91 -16.64
C GLN A 528 -23.15 -12.07 -15.88
N LEU A 529 -23.06 -10.77 -16.16
CA LEU A 529 -22.26 -9.83 -15.37
C LEU A 529 -22.76 -9.74 -13.93
N ARG A 530 -24.08 -9.62 -13.73
CA ARG A 530 -24.66 -9.51 -12.38
C ARG A 530 -24.43 -10.76 -11.54
N ASN A 531 -24.46 -11.93 -12.17
CA ASN A 531 -24.18 -13.21 -11.50
C ASN A 531 -22.69 -13.39 -11.16
N SER A 532 -21.77 -12.71 -11.84
CA SER A 532 -20.35 -12.78 -11.50
C SER A 532 -19.93 -11.74 -10.46
N ILE A 533 -20.70 -10.66 -10.30
CA ILE A 533 -20.44 -9.56 -9.37
C ILE A 533 -21.73 -9.26 -8.60
N GLU A 534 -22.04 -10.10 -7.62
CA GLU A 534 -23.24 -9.99 -6.79
C GLU A 534 -23.13 -8.84 -5.78
N THR A 535 -23.30 -7.60 -6.25
CA THR A 535 -23.18 -6.41 -5.41
C THR A 535 -24.49 -5.62 -5.41
N PRO A 536 -24.89 -4.97 -4.30
CA PRO A 536 -26.13 -4.20 -4.23
C PRO A 536 -26.05 -2.92 -5.07
N GLY A 537 -24.84 -2.40 -5.32
CA GLY A 537 -24.61 -1.20 -6.12
C GLY A 537 -24.73 -1.43 -7.63
N ILE A 538 -24.68 -0.31 -8.37
CA ILE A 538 -24.51 -0.31 -9.83
C ILE A 538 -23.02 -0.13 -10.10
N THR A 539 -22.42 -1.12 -10.74
CA THR A 539 -21.03 -1.09 -11.17
C THR A 539 -20.85 -0.19 -12.39
N TYR A 540 -19.66 0.37 -12.56
CA TYR A 540 -19.30 1.20 -13.70
C TYR A 540 -19.59 0.53 -15.05
N ILE A 541 -19.32 -0.77 -15.16
CA ILE A 541 -19.52 -1.50 -16.41
C ILE A 541 -21.01 -1.80 -16.69
N GLU A 542 -21.87 -1.90 -15.68
CA GLU A 542 -23.34 -2.00 -15.87
C GLU A 542 -23.90 -0.75 -16.56
N LEU A 543 -23.31 0.42 -16.36
CA LEU A 543 -23.71 1.65 -17.06
C LEU A 543 -23.56 1.56 -18.57
N TYR A 544 -22.64 0.74 -19.07
CA TYR A 544 -22.48 0.52 -20.51
C TYR A 544 -23.70 -0.24 -21.08
N TYR A 545 -24.26 -1.18 -20.32
CA TYR A 545 -25.49 -1.88 -20.69
C TYR A 545 -26.68 -0.92 -20.72
N PHE A 546 -26.80 -0.02 -19.73
CA PHE A 546 -27.85 1.01 -19.73
C PHE A 546 -27.75 1.96 -20.93
N VAL A 547 -26.54 2.41 -21.28
CA VAL A 547 -26.30 3.19 -22.50
C VAL A 547 -26.71 2.37 -23.74
N MET A 548 -26.38 1.09 -23.79
CA MET A 548 -26.77 0.23 -24.92
C MET A 548 -28.27 -0.01 -25.03
N TYR A 549 -29.00 -0.19 -23.92
CA TYR A 549 -30.46 -0.28 -23.96
C TYR A 549 -31.09 1.01 -24.50
N PHE A 550 -30.56 2.16 -24.07
CA PHE A 550 -31.00 3.45 -24.56
C PHE A 550 -30.70 3.61 -26.06
N MET A 551 -29.48 3.29 -26.50
CA MET A 551 -29.07 3.35 -27.90
C MET A 551 -29.86 2.40 -28.79
N LEU A 552 -30.14 1.17 -28.33
CA LEU A 552 -30.98 0.22 -29.05
C LEU A 552 -32.40 0.76 -29.23
N THR A 553 -33.00 1.30 -28.16
CA THR A 553 -34.35 1.86 -28.19
C THR A 553 -34.42 3.07 -29.12
N LEU A 554 -33.47 4.01 -28.97
CA LEU A 554 -33.35 5.21 -29.79
C LEU A 554 -33.15 4.85 -31.27
N MET A 555 -32.25 3.90 -31.56
CA MET A 555 -31.96 3.45 -32.91
C MET A 555 -33.20 2.83 -33.57
N SER A 556 -33.86 1.91 -32.85
CA SER A 556 -35.07 1.23 -33.32
C SER A 556 -36.22 2.21 -33.56
N ALA A 557 -36.43 3.16 -32.65
CA ALA A 557 -37.49 4.16 -32.76
C ALA A 557 -37.26 5.09 -33.96
N ALA A 558 -36.05 5.59 -34.14
CA ALA A 558 -35.73 6.48 -35.26
C ALA A 558 -35.86 5.78 -36.62
N VAL A 559 -35.43 4.53 -36.69
CA VAL A 559 -35.56 3.71 -37.91
C VAL A 559 -37.04 3.43 -38.23
N LEU A 560 -37.88 3.15 -37.22
CA LEU A 560 -39.33 2.99 -37.41
C LEU A 560 -40.03 4.29 -37.81
N LEU A 561 -39.63 5.42 -37.24
CA LEU A 561 -40.15 6.74 -37.60
C LEU A 561 -39.79 7.11 -39.04
N PHE A 562 -38.55 6.82 -39.47
CA PHE A 562 -38.09 7.00 -40.84
C PHE A 562 -38.92 6.19 -41.85
N LEU A 563 -39.30 4.95 -41.49
CA LEU A 563 -40.20 4.14 -42.30
C LEU A 563 -41.62 4.73 -42.38
N LYS A 564 -42.23 5.03 -41.23
CA LYS A 564 -43.67 5.36 -41.14
C LYS A 564 -44.03 6.81 -41.48
N THR A 565 -43.11 7.76 -41.35
CA THR A 565 -43.42 9.19 -41.47
C THR A 565 -42.36 9.96 -42.23
N ASN A 566 -42.80 10.95 -43.01
CA ASN A 566 -41.93 11.93 -43.69
C ASN A 566 -41.89 13.28 -42.96
N LYS A 567 -42.32 13.28 -41.69
CA LYS A 567 -42.63 14.53 -40.98
C LYS A 567 -41.39 15.21 -40.39
N TYR A 568 -40.26 14.51 -40.35
CA TYR A 568 -39.06 14.92 -39.62
C TYR A 568 -37.87 15.10 -40.58
N PRO A 569 -37.52 16.34 -40.97
CA PRO A 569 -36.46 16.63 -41.95
C PRO A 569 -35.08 16.07 -41.58
N ILE A 570 -34.80 15.94 -40.27
CA ILE A 570 -33.54 15.41 -39.75
C ILE A 570 -33.37 13.92 -40.09
N LEU A 571 -34.46 13.15 -40.10
CA LEU A 571 -34.44 11.72 -40.42
C LEU A 571 -34.34 11.48 -41.95
N GLU A 572 -34.86 12.40 -42.75
CA GLU A 572 -34.86 12.29 -44.21
C GLU A 572 -33.57 12.81 -44.85
N TYR A 573 -32.78 13.60 -44.13
CA TYR A 573 -31.55 14.18 -44.65
C TYR A 573 -30.59 13.11 -45.19
N LYS A 574 -30.38 13.15 -46.52
CA LYS A 574 -29.49 12.25 -47.28
C LYS A 574 -29.67 10.76 -46.94
N HIS A 575 -30.92 10.28 -46.88
CA HIS A 575 -31.25 8.86 -46.59
C HIS A 575 -30.76 8.43 -45.19
N ASN A 576 -31.24 9.14 -44.16
CA ASN A 576 -30.95 8.87 -42.75
C ASN A 576 -29.45 9.01 -42.39
N LEU A 577 -28.73 9.91 -43.08
CA LEU A 577 -27.28 10.07 -42.92
C LEU A 577 -26.92 10.58 -41.53
N ILE A 578 -27.63 11.59 -41.02
CA ILE A 578 -27.35 12.21 -39.70
C ILE A 578 -27.33 11.16 -38.61
N PHE A 579 -28.31 10.25 -38.64
CA PHE A 579 -28.46 9.22 -37.63
C PHE A 579 -27.37 8.13 -37.71
N LYS A 580 -26.98 7.76 -38.94
CA LYS A 580 -25.85 6.85 -39.19
C LYS A 580 -24.54 7.44 -38.67
N ILE A 581 -24.26 8.71 -38.97
CA ILE A 581 -23.01 9.36 -38.53
C ILE A 581 -23.01 9.73 -37.04
N SER A 582 -24.18 9.92 -36.40
CA SER A 582 -24.23 10.30 -34.98
C SER A 582 -24.11 9.13 -34.02
N TYR A 583 -24.34 7.88 -34.49
CA TYR A 583 -24.39 6.70 -33.64
C TYR A 583 -23.12 6.51 -32.78
N TRP A 584 -21.95 6.37 -33.40
CA TRP A 584 -20.69 6.14 -32.69
C TRP A 584 -20.27 7.33 -31.81
N PRO A 585 -20.34 8.59 -32.29
CA PRO A 585 -20.05 9.75 -31.46
C PRO A 585 -20.95 9.83 -30.22
N ILE A 586 -22.25 9.60 -30.33
CA ILE A 586 -23.19 9.68 -29.19
C ILE A 586 -22.94 8.53 -28.20
N LEU A 587 -22.73 7.31 -28.70
CA LEU A 587 -22.41 6.15 -27.87
C LEU A 587 -21.14 6.39 -27.04
N LEU A 588 -20.05 6.78 -27.73
CA LEU A 588 -18.75 6.97 -27.09
C LEU A 588 -18.71 8.23 -26.23
N LEU A 589 -19.42 9.30 -26.59
CA LEU A 589 -19.57 10.48 -25.74
C LEU A 589 -20.29 10.13 -24.43
N SER A 590 -21.37 9.34 -24.50
CA SER A 590 -22.12 8.92 -23.31
C SER A 590 -21.24 8.12 -22.36
N ILE A 591 -20.49 7.15 -22.91
CA ILE A 591 -19.53 6.36 -22.14
C ILE A 591 -18.40 7.25 -21.59
N TYR A 592 -17.87 8.18 -22.38
CA TYR A 592 -16.83 9.10 -21.96
C TYR A 592 -17.30 9.99 -20.80
N LEU A 593 -18.49 10.56 -20.88
CA LEU A 593 -19.06 11.38 -19.81
C LEU A 593 -19.24 10.57 -18.52
N ILE A 594 -19.80 9.35 -18.62
CA ILE A 594 -19.94 8.44 -17.47
C ILE A 594 -18.57 8.15 -16.84
N THR A 595 -17.58 7.83 -17.67
CA THR A 595 -16.20 7.55 -17.24
C THR A 595 -15.59 8.77 -16.55
N PHE A 596 -15.77 9.96 -17.12
CA PHE A 596 -15.27 11.20 -16.58
C PHE A 596 -15.88 11.50 -15.22
N PHE A 597 -17.22 11.46 -15.08
CA PHE A 597 -17.90 11.77 -13.82
C PHE A 597 -17.54 10.79 -12.70
N ILE A 598 -17.50 9.49 -12.98
CA ILE A 598 -17.23 8.47 -11.95
C ILE A 598 -15.81 8.55 -11.40
N PHE A 599 -14.83 8.82 -12.26
CA PHE A 599 -13.41 8.84 -11.85
C PHE A 599 -12.90 10.23 -11.47
N TYR A 600 -13.70 11.27 -11.70
CA TYR A 600 -13.37 12.62 -11.27
C TYR A 600 -13.60 12.84 -9.76
N GLU A 601 -14.58 12.16 -9.17
CA GLU A 601 -14.88 12.15 -7.72
C GLU A 601 -13.88 11.35 -6.88
#